data_AF-A0A8J7YGC7-F1
#
_entry.id   AF-A0A8J7YGC7-F1
#
_cell.length_a   1.000
_cell.length_b   1.000
_cell.length_c   1.000
_cell.angle_alpha   90.00
_cell.angle_beta   90.00
_cell.angle_gamma   90.00
#
_symmetry.space_group_name_H-M   'P 1'
#
loop_
_entity.id
_entity.type
_entity.pdbx_description
1 polymer ?
#
loop_
_entity_poly.entity_id
_entity_poly.type
_entity_poly.pdbx_seq_one_letter_code
_entity_poly.pdbx_strand_id
1 'polypeptide(L)'
;MDEKRLRDLHDHLAATAERPVERTASRWLGEAEAIADDIAHGEMDASAQRERLGKVEHLLENVEETGDEDADGHVAAAEAILGELLTEG
;
A
#
# COMPACT_ATOMS: atom_id res chain seq x y z
N MET A 1 3.07 9.64 -12.36
CA MET A 1 2.41 8.48 -11.76
C MET A 1 0.95 8.50 -12.18
N ASP A 2 0.35 7.33 -12.34
CA ASP A 2 -1.08 7.20 -12.62
C ASP A 2 -1.91 7.43 -11.34
N GLU A 3 -2.69 8.52 -11.29
CA GLU A 3 -3.51 8.90 -10.14
C GLU A 3 -4.59 7.86 -9.78
N LYS A 4 -5.12 7.14 -10.77
CA LYS A 4 -6.09 6.07 -10.51
C LYS A 4 -5.41 4.92 -9.79
N ARG A 5 -4.21 4.52 -10.23
CA ARG A 5 -3.44 3.46 -9.56
C ARG A 5 -3.01 3.86 -8.14
N LEU A 6 -2.64 5.12 -7.91
CA LEU A 6 -2.34 5.61 -6.56
C LEU A 6 -3.54 5.46 -5.61
N ARG A 7 -4.74 5.77 -6.10
CA ARG A 7 -5.98 5.55 -5.35
C ARG A 7 -6.30 4.07 -5.16
N ASP A 8 -6.17 3.25 -6.20
CA ASP A 8 -6.41 1.81 -6.10
C ASP A 8 -5.47 1.16 -5.07
N LEU A 9 -4.19 1.59 -5.02
CA LEU A 9 -3.24 1.16 -4.00
C LEU A 9 -3.75 1.50 -2.58
N HIS A 10 -4.15 2.76 -2.37
CA HIS A 10 -4.71 3.19 -1.09
C HIS A 10 -5.97 2.37 -0.73
N ASP A 11 -6.89 2.18 -1.67
CA ASP A 11 -8.16 1.48 -1.41
C ASP A 11 -7.94 0.02 -1.01
N HIS A 12 -6.97 -0.67 -1.63
CA HIS A 12 -6.59 -2.02 -1.22
C HIS A 12 -6.00 -2.06 0.19
N LEU A 13 -5.12 -1.12 0.55
CA LEU A 13 -4.55 -1.05 1.90
C LEU A 13 -5.62 -0.72 2.95
N ALA A 14 -6.49 0.25 2.68
CA ALA A 14 -7.60 0.60 3.57
C ALA A 14 -8.58 -0.58 3.79
N ALA A 15 -8.85 -1.37 2.76
CA ALA A 15 -9.70 -2.55 2.88
C ALA A 15 -9.15 -3.60 3.86
N THR A 16 -7.83 -3.65 4.09
CA THR A 16 -7.24 -4.55 5.11
C THR A 16 -7.63 -4.15 6.53
N ALA A 17 -7.90 -2.86 6.79
CA ALA A 17 -8.31 -2.38 8.11
C ALA A 17 -9.72 -2.83 8.50
N GLU A 18 -10.55 -3.22 7.53
CA GLU A 18 -11.88 -3.78 7.76
C GLU A 18 -11.87 -5.29 8.05
N ARG A 19 -10.68 -5.92 8.06
CA ARG A 19 -10.49 -7.37 8.20
C ARG A 19 -9.86 -7.76 9.54
N PRO A 20 -10.07 -9.00 10.02
CA PRO A 20 -9.48 -9.49 11.26
C PRO A 20 -7.99 -9.86 11.09
N VAL A 21 -7.15 -8.85 10.85
CA VAL A 21 -5.71 -9.01 10.61
C VAL A 21 -4.93 -9.22 11.91
N GLU A 22 -3.87 -10.01 11.86
CA GLU A 22 -2.93 -10.17 12.96
C GLU A 22 -2.31 -8.84 13.41
N ARG A 23 -2.09 -8.71 14.73
CA ARG A 23 -1.65 -7.43 15.33
C ARG A 23 -0.33 -6.90 14.75
N THR A 24 0.60 -7.79 14.43
CA THR A 24 1.90 -7.39 13.86
C THR A 24 1.74 -6.86 12.44
N ALA A 25 1.01 -7.59 11.58
CA ALA A 25 0.69 -7.17 10.22
C ALA A 25 -0.11 -5.85 10.18
N SER A 26 -1.11 -5.72 11.07
CA SER A 26 -1.95 -4.53 11.17
C SER A 26 -1.15 -3.24 11.42
N ARG A 27 -0.04 -3.33 12.17
CA ARG A 27 0.85 -2.17 12.38
C ARG A 27 1.49 -1.71 11.06
N TRP A 28 2.04 -2.64 10.29
CA TRP A 28 2.71 -2.32 9.03
C TRP A 28 1.71 -1.83 7.98
N LEU A 29 0.56 -2.49 7.89
CA LEU A 29 -0.51 -2.14 6.95
C LEU A 29 -1.09 -0.76 7.21
N GLY A 30 -1.33 -0.39 8.48
CA GLY A 30 -1.84 0.93 8.81
C GLY A 30 -0.83 2.06 8.50
N GLU A 31 0.47 1.81 8.62
CA GLU A 31 1.49 2.78 8.21
C GLU A 31 1.58 2.89 6.69
N ALA A 32 1.52 1.77 5.99
CA ALA A 32 1.49 1.73 4.53
C ALA A 32 0.26 2.46 3.97
N GLU A 33 -0.92 2.22 4.54
CA GLU A 33 -2.18 2.89 4.20
C GLU A 33 -2.05 4.41 4.35
N ALA A 34 -1.56 4.88 5.49
CA ALA A 34 -1.42 6.31 5.75
C ALA A 34 -0.47 7.00 4.75
N ILE A 35 0.61 6.32 4.34
CA ILE A 35 1.51 6.85 3.30
C ILE A 35 0.82 6.84 1.94
N ALA A 36 0.09 5.78 1.60
CA ALA A 36 -0.64 5.68 0.34
C ALA A 36 -1.74 6.75 0.21
N ASP A 37 -2.46 7.03 1.30
CA ASP A 37 -3.45 8.12 1.37
C ASP A 37 -2.79 9.48 1.08
N ASP A 38 -1.66 9.77 1.73
CA ASP A 38 -0.92 11.01 1.52
C ASP A 38 -0.42 11.13 0.07
N ILE A 39 0.00 10.03 -0.56
CA ILE A 39 0.39 10.04 -1.99
C ILE A 39 -0.81 10.26 -2.91
N ALA A 40 -1.94 9.60 -2.64
CA ALA A 40 -3.13 9.62 -3.49
C ALA A 40 -3.88 10.96 -3.44
N HIS A 41 -3.85 11.64 -2.29
CA HIS A 41 -4.62 12.87 -2.04
C HIS A 41 -3.76 14.10 -1.82
N GLY A 42 -2.44 13.94 -1.60
CA GLY A 42 -1.51 15.03 -1.37
C GLY A 42 -0.92 15.62 -2.66
N GLU A 43 -0.49 16.88 -2.56
CA GLU A 43 0.25 17.56 -3.63
C GLU A 43 1.75 17.30 -3.46
N MET A 44 2.32 16.47 -4.34
CA MET A 44 3.75 16.13 -4.32
C MET A 44 4.26 15.85 -5.72
N ASP A 45 5.53 16.12 -5.96
CA ASP A 45 6.16 15.84 -7.26
C ASP A 45 6.46 14.34 -7.44
N ALA A 46 6.69 13.93 -8.69
CA ALA A 46 6.90 12.53 -9.03
C ALA A 46 8.11 11.88 -8.32
N SER A 47 9.15 12.64 -7.96
CA SER A 47 10.29 12.11 -7.22
C SER A 47 9.90 11.83 -5.77
N ALA A 48 9.18 12.75 -5.13
CA ALA A 48 8.65 12.54 -3.79
C ALA A 48 7.64 11.38 -3.74
N GLN A 49 6.79 11.23 -4.77
CA GLN A 49 5.89 10.07 -4.89
C GLN A 49 6.66 8.76 -4.92
N ARG A 50 7.71 8.65 -5.76
CA ARG A 50 8.55 7.43 -5.85
C ARG A 50 9.24 7.10 -4.53
N GLU A 51 9.81 8.10 -3.85
CA GLU A 51 10.46 7.88 -2.56
C GLU A 51 9.47 7.30 -1.54
N ARG A 52 8.24 7.81 -1.52
CA ARG A 52 7.21 7.34 -0.58
C ARG A 52 6.64 5.98 -0.97
N LEU A 53 6.46 5.70 -2.26
CA LEU A 53 6.09 4.36 -2.74
C LEU A 53 7.14 3.31 -2.34
N GLY A 54 8.43 3.63 -2.40
CA GLY A 54 9.48 2.73 -1.89
C GLY A 54 9.39 2.47 -0.38
N LYS A 55 8.85 3.42 0.41
CA LYS A 55 8.57 3.18 1.83
C LYS A 55 7.39 2.23 2.02
N VAL A 56 6.34 2.38 1.21
CA VAL A 56 5.20 1.45 1.19
C VAL A 56 5.68 0.04 0.85
N GLU A 57 6.55 -0.11 -0.15
CA GLU A 57 7.13 -1.40 -0.55
C GLU A 57 7.83 -2.06 0.64
N HIS A 58 8.72 -1.32 1.30
CA HIS A 58 9.43 -1.83 2.46
C HIS A 58 8.52 -2.21 3.64
N LEU A 59 7.42 -1.49 3.86
CA LEU A 59 6.45 -1.84 4.90
C LEU A 59 5.72 -3.14 4.57
N LEU A 60 5.33 -3.34 3.30
CA LEU A 60 4.65 -4.56 2.86
C LEU A 60 5.57 -5.79 2.91
N GLU A 61 6.87 -5.65 2.66
CA GLU A 61 7.86 -6.73 2.85
C GLU A 61 7.89 -7.30 4.30
N ASN A 62 7.43 -6.53 5.29
CA ASN A 62 7.34 -6.97 6.68
C ASN A 62 6.01 -7.67 7.02
N VAL A 63 5.09 -7.78 6.05
CA VAL A 63 3.82 -8.50 6.17
C VAL A 63 4.00 -9.89 5.57
N GLU A 64 4.21 -10.90 6.42
CA GLU A 64 4.36 -12.28 5.97
C GLU A 64 3.00 -12.91 5.62
N GLU A 65 2.06 -12.88 6.57
CA GLU A 65 0.65 -13.27 6.41
C GLU A 65 -0.21 -12.37 7.31
N THR A 66 -1.45 -12.12 6.90
CA THR A 66 -2.39 -11.34 7.70
C THR A 66 -3.27 -12.19 8.61
N GLY A 67 -3.31 -13.51 8.39
CA GLY A 67 -4.21 -14.44 9.08
C GLY A 67 -5.65 -14.41 8.55
N ASP A 68 -5.92 -13.67 7.46
CA ASP A 68 -7.20 -13.56 6.79
C ASP A 68 -6.99 -13.59 5.26
N GLU A 69 -7.59 -14.57 4.59
CA GLU A 69 -7.35 -14.81 3.16
C GLU A 69 -7.79 -13.65 2.26
N ASP A 70 -8.83 -12.91 2.67
CA ASP A 70 -9.29 -11.73 1.96
C ASP A 70 -8.29 -10.58 2.12
N ALA A 71 -7.78 -10.35 3.33
CA ALA A 71 -6.76 -9.35 3.60
C ALA A 71 -5.46 -9.66 2.86
N ASP A 72 -5.02 -10.91 2.82
CA ASP A 72 -3.87 -11.35 2.01
C ASP A 72 -4.10 -11.05 0.51
N GLY A 73 -5.32 -11.25 0.01
CA GLY A 73 -5.70 -10.88 -1.34
C GLY A 73 -5.59 -9.37 -1.62
N HIS A 74 -5.99 -8.53 -0.65
CA HIS A 74 -5.82 -7.08 -0.75
C HIS A 74 -4.34 -6.67 -0.71
N VAL A 75 -3.52 -7.29 0.13
CA VAL A 75 -2.06 -7.04 0.19
C VAL A 75 -1.40 -7.42 -1.13
N ALA A 76 -1.67 -8.60 -1.66
CA ALA A 76 -1.11 -9.04 -2.95
C ALA A 76 -1.51 -8.11 -4.12
N ALA A 77 -2.75 -7.61 -4.12
CA ALA A 77 -3.19 -6.63 -5.11
C ALA A 77 -2.46 -5.28 -4.95
N ALA A 78 -2.27 -4.81 -3.72
CA ALA A 78 -1.51 -3.60 -3.42
C ALA A 78 -0.05 -3.72 -3.89
N GLU A 79 0.62 -4.84 -3.63
CA GLU A 79 1.99 -5.12 -4.09
C GLU A 79 2.10 -5.12 -5.62
N ALA A 80 1.12 -5.71 -6.32
CA ALA A 80 1.10 -5.72 -7.78
C ALA A 80 1.00 -4.29 -8.36
N ILE A 81 0.07 -3.47 -7.83
CA ILE A 81 -0.10 -2.07 -8.23
C ILE A 81 1.17 -1.26 -7.93
N LEU A 82 1.78 -1.49 -6.77
CA LEU A 82 3.00 -0.84 -6.36
C LEU A 82 4.17 -1.15 -7.30
N GLY A 83 4.32 -2.41 -7.69
CA GLY A 83 5.31 -2.83 -8.68
C GLY A 83 5.11 -2.15 -10.03
N GLU A 84 3.88 -2.02 -10.51
CA GLU A 84 3.57 -1.26 -11.72
C GLU A 84 3.99 0.22 -11.59
N LEU A 85 3.59 0.88 -10.50
CA LEU A 85 3.90 2.29 -10.24
C LEU A 85 5.42 2.54 -10.18
N LEU A 86 6.18 1.67 -9.51
CA LEU A 86 7.63 1.80 -9.38
C LEU A 86 8.38 1.52 -10.71
N THR A 87 7.78 0.71 -11.59
CA THR A 87 8.36 0.39 -12.91
C THR A 87 8.01 1.41 -13.99
N GLU A 88 6.94 2.20 -13.82
CA GLU A 88 6.55 3.32 -14.69
C GLU A 88 7.49 4.56 -14.55
N GLY A 89 8.77 4.30 -14.32
CA GLY A 89 9.85 5.24 -13.99
C GLY A 89 10.51 5.96 -15.16
#